data_AF-D0PQZ6-F1
#
_entry.id   AF-D0PQZ6-F1
#
_cell.length_a   1.000
_cell.length_b   1.000
_cell.length_c   1.000
_cell.angle_alpha   90.00
_cell.angle_beta   90.00
_cell.angle_gamma   90.00
#
_symmetry.space_group_name_H-M   'P 1'
#
loop_
_entity.id
_entity.type
_entity.pdbx_description
1 polymer ?
#
loop_
_entity_poly.entity_id
_entity_poly.type
_entity_poly.pdbx_seq_one_letter_code
_entity_poly.pdbx_strand_id
1 'polypeptide(L)'
;MNNDILTSKSDSKLLEFCKNIPHLNQSLNVNIITEYRVEIDQNLFKQALLDLNHKHESLSHLYQKVEDEFLRFPNLKINESDFFTFIDLSYDPEPLQYFDIEYQEHTQREFDLMIEPGARFILFKLSEKHYRGLLVGHHLICDYISGIIFIQSISEHYDRLLNGTDLLNE
;
A
#
# COMPACT_ATOMS: atom_id res chain seq x y z
N MET A 1 -1.04 2.84 -26.84
CA MET A 1 -0.26 3.01 -25.61
C MET A 1 -0.17 4.50 -25.34
N ASN A 2 -1.19 5.06 -24.68
CA ASN A 2 -1.08 6.37 -24.09
C ASN A 2 -0.34 6.17 -22.77
N ASN A 3 0.94 6.52 -22.73
CA ASN A 3 1.62 6.76 -21.48
C ASN A 3 1.12 8.13 -21.02
N ASP A 4 -0.02 8.17 -20.36
CA ASP A 4 -0.54 9.40 -19.78
C ASP A 4 0.41 9.81 -18.65
N ILE A 5 1.32 10.73 -18.96
CA ILE A 5 2.18 11.42 -18.01
C ILE A 5 1.24 12.25 -17.13
N LEU A 6 0.85 11.69 -15.98
CA LEU A 6 -0.08 12.32 -15.05
C LEU A 6 0.71 12.95 -13.90
N THR A 7 1.16 14.18 -14.10
CA THR A 7 1.69 15.00 -12.99
C THR A 7 1.19 16.42 -13.08
N SER A 8 0.59 16.88 -11.99
CA SER A 8 0.27 18.29 -11.83
C SER A 8 1.53 19.06 -11.41
N LYS A 9 1.66 20.33 -11.81
CA LYS A 9 2.73 21.21 -11.33
C LYS A 9 2.74 21.37 -9.80
N SER A 10 1.61 21.12 -9.14
CA SER A 10 1.50 21.06 -7.68
C SER A 10 2.23 19.87 -7.08
N ASP A 11 2.09 18.67 -7.67
CA ASP A 11 2.71 17.45 -7.15
C ASP A 11 4.23 17.50 -7.28
N SER A 12 4.73 18.02 -8.40
CA SER A 12 6.16 18.23 -8.63
C SER A 12 6.78 19.19 -7.60
N LYS A 13 6.09 20.30 -7.29
CA LYS A 13 6.53 21.25 -6.26
C LYS A 13 6.46 20.65 -4.86
N LEU A 14 5.44 19.85 -4.56
CA LEU A 14 5.32 19.19 -3.26
C LEU A 14 6.47 18.19 -3.06
N LEU A 15 6.80 17.39 -4.08
CA LEU A 15 7.89 16.43 -4.01
C LEU A 15 9.26 17.12 -3.84
N GLU A 16 9.51 18.20 -4.58
CA GLU A 16 10.72 19.03 -4.41
C GLU A 16 10.77 19.65 -3.00
N PHE A 17 9.65 20.11 -2.47
CA PHE A 17 9.57 20.64 -1.10
C PHE A 17 9.85 19.56 -0.04
N CYS A 18 9.30 18.35 -0.19
CA CYS A 18 9.54 17.23 0.74
C CYS A 18 11.00 16.81 0.76
N LYS A 19 11.68 16.79 -0.40
CA LYS A 19 13.13 16.52 -0.45
C LYS A 19 13.97 17.54 0.31
N ASN A 20 13.51 18.78 0.39
CA ASN A 20 14.22 19.86 1.09
C ASN A 20 13.89 19.93 2.60
N ILE A 21 12.85 19.22 3.07
CA ILE A 21 12.48 19.16 4.50
C ILE A 21 12.11 17.70 4.87
N PRO A 22 13.11 16.86 5.20
CA PRO A 22 12.90 15.42 5.40
C PRO A 22 11.81 15.06 6.42
N HIS A 23 11.72 15.82 7.52
CA HIS A 23 10.74 15.55 8.59
C HIS A 23 9.27 15.69 8.14
N LEU A 24 8.98 16.41 7.05
CA LEU A 24 7.62 16.54 6.50
C LEU A 24 7.22 15.31 5.67
N ASN A 25 8.18 14.53 5.19
CA ASN A 25 7.92 13.36 4.35
C ASN A 25 7.11 12.29 5.11
N GLN A 26 7.37 12.13 6.42
CA GLN A 26 6.62 11.24 7.31
C GLN A 26 5.18 11.71 7.54
N SER A 27 4.95 13.04 7.60
CA SER A 27 3.62 13.62 7.84
C SER A 27 2.65 13.47 6.67
N LEU A 28 3.15 13.02 5.51
CA LEU A 28 2.35 12.76 4.32
C LEU A 28 1.93 11.30 4.18
N ASN A 29 2.26 10.44 5.15
CA ASN A 29 1.75 9.09 5.18
C ASN A 29 0.27 9.08 5.58
N VAL A 30 -0.54 8.55 4.70
CA VAL A 30 -1.94 8.16 4.92
C VAL A 30 -1.93 6.74 5.47
N ASN A 31 -2.40 6.59 6.71
CA ASN A 31 -2.39 5.31 7.42
C ASN A 31 -3.84 4.85 7.64
N ILE A 32 -4.18 3.64 7.18
CA ILE A 32 -5.51 3.07 7.34
C ILE A 32 -5.37 1.69 7.96
N ILE A 33 -6.01 1.49 9.12
CA ILE A 33 -6.06 0.21 9.81
C ILE A 33 -7.41 -0.46 9.55
N THR A 34 -7.38 -1.76 9.26
CA THR A 34 -8.55 -2.63 9.28
C THR A 34 -8.40 -3.76 10.28
N GLU A 35 -9.52 -4.29 10.74
CA GLU A 35 -9.56 -5.42 11.65
C GLU A 35 -10.44 -6.52 11.06
N TYR A 36 -9.93 -7.75 11.09
CA TYR A 36 -10.61 -8.93 10.58
C TYR A 36 -10.79 -9.94 11.71
N ARG A 37 -12.02 -10.46 11.86
CA ARG A 37 -12.41 -11.44 12.90
C ARG A 37 -12.71 -12.82 12.31
N VAL A 38 -11.90 -13.22 11.35
CA VAL A 38 -12.00 -14.48 10.59
C VAL A 38 -10.60 -15.04 10.38
N GLU A 39 -10.50 -16.31 10.01
CA GLU A 39 -9.26 -16.87 9.50
C GLU A 39 -9.03 -16.33 8.08
N ILE A 40 -7.78 -15.93 7.77
CA ILE A 40 -7.40 -15.40 6.47
C ILE A 40 -6.38 -16.34 5.83
N ASP A 41 -6.65 -16.77 4.60
CA ASP A 41 -5.62 -17.37 3.75
C ASP A 41 -4.70 -16.25 3.25
N GLN A 42 -3.48 -16.21 3.79
CA GLN A 42 -2.47 -15.20 3.46
C GLN A 42 -2.15 -15.15 1.96
N ASN A 43 -2.14 -16.30 1.27
CA ASN A 43 -1.77 -16.36 -0.14
C ASN A 43 -2.87 -15.78 -1.01
N LEU A 44 -4.14 -16.11 -0.72
CA LEU A 44 -5.28 -15.53 -1.43
C LEU A 44 -5.43 -14.04 -1.13
N PHE A 45 -5.16 -13.60 0.10
CA PHE A 45 -5.20 -12.18 0.44
C PHE A 45 -4.11 -11.39 -0.30
N LYS A 46 -2.88 -11.94 -0.32
CA LYS A 46 -1.77 -11.38 -1.10
C LYS A 46 -2.12 -11.31 -2.58
N GLN A 47 -2.67 -12.38 -3.14
CA GLN A 47 -3.09 -12.41 -4.54
C GLN A 47 -4.15 -11.33 -4.81
N ALA A 48 -5.15 -11.19 -3.93
CA ALA A 48 -6.20 -10.21 -4.11
C ALA A 48 -5.66 -8.78 -4.21
N LEU A 49 -4.71 -8.45 -3.31
CA LEU A 49 -4.01 -7.17 -3.29
C LEU A 49 -3.21 -6.91 -4.58
N LEU A 50 -2.45 -7.91 -5.04
CA LEU A 50 -1.61 -7.78 -6.24
C LEU A 50 -2.45 -7.61 -7.51
N ASP A 51 -3.55 -8.36 -7.65
CA ASP A 51 -4.45 -8.26 -8.79
C ASP A 51 -5.09 -6.87 -8.90
N LEU A 52 -5.54 -6.32 -7.77
CA LEU A 52 -6.12 -4.97 -7.74
C LEU A 52 -5.09 -3.89 -8.05
N ASN A 53 -3.88 -4.06 -7.55
CA ASN A 53 -2.80 -3.13 -7.84
C ASN A 53 -2.39 -3.16 -9.33
N HIS A 54 -2.35 -4.35 -9.95
CA HIS A 54 -2.15 -4.47 -11.40
C HIS A 54 -3.27 -3.79 -12.20
N LYS A 55 -4.52 -3.85 -11.72
CA LYS A 55 -5.67 -3.24 -12.41
C LYS A 55 -5.68 -1.71 -12.33
N HIS A 56 -5.27 -1.15 -11.20
CA HIS A 56 -5.40 0.29 -10.94
C HIS A 56 -4.12 1.08 -11.18
N GLU A 57 -2.94 0.45 -11.19
CA GLU A 57 -1.57 0.96 -11.37
C GLU A 57 -1.16 2.14 -10.46
N SER A 58 -2.11 2.93 -9.95
CA SER A 58 -1.96 4.20 -9.27
C SER A 58 -1.06 4.07 -8.05
N LEU A 59 -1.29 3.06 -7.21
CA LEU A 59 -0.53 2.83 -5.98
C LEU A 59 0.93 2.44 -6.23
N SER A 60 1.26 2.04 -7.45
CA SER A 60 2.59 1.59 -7.81
C SER A 60 3.42 2.61 -8.57
N HIS A 61 2.89 3.77 -8.94
CA HIS A 61 3.66 4.72 -9.74
C HIS A 61 4.90 5.25 -9.00
N LEU A 62 5.95 5.51 -9.78
CA LEU A 62 7.16 6.20 -9.34
C LEU A 62 7.19 7.62 -9.90
N TYR A 63 8.01 8.45 -9.28
CA TYR A 63 8.37 9.77 -9.80
C TYR A 63 9.77 9.71 -10.40
N GLN A 64 9.96 10.42 -11.51
CA GLN A 64 11.27 10.64 -12.09
C GLN A 64 11.46 12.12 -12.39
N LYS A 65 12.66 12.63 -12.14
CA LYS A 65 13.02 14.00 -12.53
C LYS A 65 13.36 14.01 -14.00
N VAL A 66 12.62 14.79 -14.78
CA VAL A 66 12.85 15.03 -16.21
C VAL A 66 13.00 16.53 -16.37
N GLU A 67 14.18 16.98 -16.82
CA GLU A 67 14.58 18.38 -16.78
C GLU A 67 14.45 18.95 -15.35
N ASP A 68 13.58 19.94 -15.14
CA ASP A 68 13.33 20.59 -13.85
C ASP A 68 11.96 20.23 -13.23
N GLU A 69 11.26 19.22 -13.77
CA GLU A 69 9.97 18.77 -13.24
C GLU A 69 10.01 17.28 -12.83
N PHE A 70 9.29 16.94 -11.76
CA PHE A 70 9.01 15.54 -11.43
C PHE A 70 7.77 15.07 -12.18
N LEU A 71 7.94 14.01 -12.95
CA LEU A 71 6.88 13.35 -13.69
C LEU A 71 6.60 11.97 -13.11
N ARG A 72 5.33 11.54 -13.14
CA ARG A 72 4.87 10.25 -12.61
C ARG A 72 4.82 9.22 -13.73
N PHE A 73 5.33 8.04 -13.45
CA PHE A 73 5.41 6.92 -14.40
C PHE A 73 4.92 5.64 -13.75
N PRO A 74 4.27 4.74 -14.50
CA PRO A 74 3.85 3.44 -13.99
C PRO A 74 5.09 2.62 -13.61
N ASN A 75 5.08 1.99 -12.44
CA ASN A 75 6.11 1.02 -12.09
C ASN A 75 5.77 -0.34 -12.68
N LEU A 76 6.45 -0.67 -13.78
CA LEU A 76 6.28 -1.95 -14.46
C LEU A 76 7.02 -3.11 -13.76
N LYS A 77 7.73 -2.85 -12.67
CA LYS A 77 8.51 -3.83 -11.90
C LYS A 77 8.30 -3.63 -10.41
N ILE A 78 7.13 -4.02 -9.92
CA ILE A 78 6.85 -4.05 -8.49
C ILE A 78 7.42 -5.36 -7.95
N ASN A 79 8.34 -5.30 -6.99
CA ASN A 79 8.62 -6.50 -6.20
C ASN A 79 7.48 -6.69 -5.22
N GLU A 80 6.91 -7.89 -5.17
CA GLU A 80 5.78 -8.19 -4.28
C GLU A 80 6.08 -7.87 -2.81
N SER A 81 7.34 -8.05 -2.40
CA SER A 81 7.82 -7.73 -1.05
C SER A 81 7.83 -6.25 -0.72
N ASP A 82 7.85 -5.37 -1.72
CA ASP A 82 7.81 -3.92 -1.51
C ASP A 82 6.38 -3.45 -1.24
N PHE A 83 5.39 -4.25 -1.66
CA PHE A 83 3.97 -3.89 -1.59
C PHE A 83 3.20 -4.67 -0.52
N PHE A 84 3.57 -5.92 -0.25
CA PHE A 84 2.89 -6.77 0.73
C PHE A 84 3.86 -7.39 1.74
N THR A 85 3.56 -7.22 3.02
CA THR A 85 4.25 -7.88 4.13
C THR A 85 3.24 -8.64 4.99
N PHE A 86 3.63 -9.82 5.45
CA PHE A 86 2.86 -10.58 6.44
C PHE A 86 3.69 -10.77 7.70
N ILE A 87 3.09 -10.48 8.85
CA ILE A 87 3.75 -10.59 10.16
C ILE A 87 2.87 -11.45 11.06
N ASP A 88 3.40 -12.60 11.49
CA ASP A 88 2.72 -13.49 12.42
C ASP A 88 3.13 -13.16 13.86
N LEU A 89 2.24 -12.45 14.56
CA LEU A 89 2.38 -12.11 15.97
C LEU A 89 1.58 -13.06 16.89
N SER A 90 0.94 -14.10 16.33
CA SER A 90 0.04 -14.97 17.09
C SER A 90 0.74 -15.86 18.10
N TYR A 91 2.07 -15.96 18.03
CA TYR A 91 2.91 -16.68 18.97
C TYR A 91 3.49 -15.78 20.07
N ASP A 92 3.31 -14.46 19.98
CA ASP A 92 3.81 -13.53 20.97
C ASP A 92 2.93 -13.52 22.24
N PRO A 93 3.52 -13.33 23.44
CA PRO A 93 2.75 -13.22 24.68
C PRO A 93 1.76 -12.06 24.69
N GLU A 94 2.10 -10.95 24.01
CA GLU A 94 1.31 -9.72 23.95
C GLU A 94 1.20 -9.23 22.49
N PRO A 95 0.44 -9.93 21.60
CA PRO A 95 0.43 -9.64 20.16
C PRO A 95 0.02 -8.20 19.82
N LEU A 96 -0.85 -7.61 20.64
CA LEU A 96 -1.30 -6.21 20.46
C LEU A 96 -0.20 -5.20 20.78
N GLN A 97 0.66 -5.47 21.76
CA GLN A 97 1.79 -4.60 22.09
C GLN A 97 2.81 -4.59 20.94
N TYR A 98 3.10 -5.76 20.38
CA TYR A 98 4.00 -5.88 19.22
C TYR A 98 3.39 -5.24 17.97
N PHE A 99 2.07 -5.37 17.76
CA PHE A 99 1.38 -4.66 16.70
C PHE A 99 1.60 -3.14 16.80
N ASP A 100 1.49 -2.55 18.00
CA ASP A 100 1.69 -1.11 18.16
C ASP A 100 3.13 -0.67 17.82
N ILE A 101 4.12 -1.51 18.12
CA ILE A 101 5.53 -1.27 17.75
C ILE A 101 5.68 -1.30 16.22
N GLU A 102 5.23 -2.38 15.58
CA GLU A 102 5.30 -2.53 14.13
C GLU A 102 4.52 -1.43 13.40
N TYR A 103 3.35 -1.04 13.93
CA TYR A 103 2.57 0.07 13.42
C TYR A 103 3.38 1.36 13.40
N GLN A 104 4.08 1.69 14.50
CA GLN A 104 4.93 2.88 14.55
C GLN A 104 6.08 2.78 13.54
N GLU A 105 6.78 1.65 13.47
CA GLU A 105 7.88 1.43 12.52
C GLU A 105 7.42 1.62 11.07
N HIS A 106 6.30 1.01 10.68
CA HIS A 106 5.79 1.09 9.32
C HIS A 106 5.23 2.47 8.96
N THR A 107 4.55 3.15 9.88
CA THR A 107 3.93 4.46 9.61
C THR A 107 4.94 5.61 9.64
N GLN A 108 6.06 5.47 10.36
CA GLN A 108 7.14 6.44 10.39
C GLN A 108 8.14 6.25 9.24
N ARG A 109 8.16 5.08 8.60
CA ARG A 109 9.03 4.83 7.45
C ARG A 109 8.61 5.66 6.25
N GLU A 110 9.52 6.51 5.80
CA GLU A 110 9.36 7.33 4.60
C GLU A 110 9.28 6.50 3.30
N PHE A 111 8.78 7.12 2.24
CA PHE A 111 8.84 6.58 0.88
C PHE A 111 9.85 7.35 0.05
N ASP A 112 10.75 6.63 -0.62
CA ASP A 112 11.48 7.18 -1.76
C ASP A 112 10.72 6.87 -3.05
N LEU A 113 9.76 7.74 -3.39
CA LEU A 113 8.89 7.58 -4.56
C LEU A 113 9.65 7.52 -5.91
N MET A 114 10.97 7.71 -5.92
CA MET A 114 11.79 7.54 -7.11
C MET A 114 12.18 6.09 -7.39
N ILE A 115 12.19 5.25 -6.36
CA ILE A 115 12.73 3.88 -6.41
C ILE A 115 11.78 2.83 -5.82
N GLU A 116 10.81 3.23 -4.99
CA GLU A 116 9.82 2.32 -4.40
C GLU A 116 8.38 2.82 -4.58
N PRO A 117 7.39 1.89 -4.67
CA PRO A 117 5.98 2.24 -4.66
C PRO A 117 5.61 3.09 -3.44
N GLY A 118 4.79 4.11 -3.63
CA GLY A 118 4.30 4.96 -2.53
C GLY A 118 3.15 4.35 -1.74
N ALA A 119 3.05 3.03 -1.67
CA ALA A 119 2.10 2.31 -0.84
C ALA A 119 2.67 0.96 -0.39
N ARG A 120 2.39 0.58 0.85
CA ARG A 120 2.74 -0.69 1.48
C ARG A 120 1.51 -1.21 2.22
N PHE A 121 1.24 -2.50 2.08
CA PHE A 121 0.22 -3.20 2.85
C PHE A 121 0.88 -4.22 3.78
N ILE A 122 0.49 -4.18 5.05
CA ILE A 122 0.97 -5.13 6.06
C ILE A 122 -0.23 -5.86 6.65
N LEU A 123 -0.19 -7.20 6.61
CA LEU A 123 -1.18 -8.05 7.26
C LEU A 123 -0.57 -8.68 8.52
N PHE A 124 -1.11 -8.33 9.67
CA PHE A 124 -0.71 -8.85 10.98
C PHE A 124 -1.66 -9.96 11.41
N LYS A 125 -1.14 -11.13 11.75
CA LYS A 125 -1.89 -12.18 12.42
C LYS A 125 -1.72 -12.05 13.93
N LEU A 126 -2.81 -11.84 14.65
CA LEU A 126 -2.82 -11.67 16.12
C LEU A 126 -3.31 -12.94 16.84
N SER A 127 -4.17 -13.72 16.20
CA SER A 127 -4.54 -15.09 16.59
C SER A 127 -5.15 -15.82 15.39
N GLU A 128 -5.60 -17.07 15.56
CA GLU A 128 -6.19 -17.90 14.48
C GLU A 128 -7.25 -17.17 13.65
N LYS A 129 -8.11 -16.37 14.30
CA LYS A 129 -9.23 -15.65 13.68
C LYS A 129 -9.20 -14.15 13.95
N HIS A 130 -8.02 -13.58 14.21
CA HIS A 130 -7.88 -12.16 14.47
C HIS A 130 -6.68 -11.63 13.71
N TYR A 131 -6.96 -10.76 12.75
CA TYR A 131 -5.94 -10.11 11.93
C TYR A 131 -6.16 -8.60 11.95
N ARG A 132 -5.09 -7.84 11.71
CA ARG A 132 -5.15 -6.42 11.38
C ARG A 132 -4.46 -6.17 10.05
N GLY A 133 -5.08 -5.38 9.19
CA GLY A 133 -4.45 -4.84 8.00
C GLY A 133 -3.98 -3.41 8.25
N LEU A 134 -2.84 -3.04 7.68
CA LEU A 134 -2.33 -1.68 7.66
C LEU A 134 -1.98 -1.32 6.22
N LEU A 135 -2.69 -0.33 5.66
CA LEU A 135 -2.26 0.37 4.46
C LEU A 135 -1.51 1.63 4.89
N VAL A 136 -0.26 1.75 4.46
CA VAL A 136 0.54 2.98 4.54
C VAL A 136 0.70 3.47 3.11
N GLY A 137 0.26 4.68 2.80
CA GLY A 137 0.37 5.28 1.47
C GLY A 137 0.86 6.72 1.53
N HIS A 138 1.67 7.14 0.57
CA HIS A 138 2.08 8.53 0.45
C HIS A 138 0.93 9.37 -0.12
N HIS A 139 0.63 10.55 0.44
CA HIS A 139 -0.51 11.40 0.04
C HIS A 139 -0.48 11.82 -1.45
N LEU A 140 0.71 11.89 -2.07
CA LEU A 140 0.86 12.11 -3.52
C LEU A 140 0.35 10.94 -4.39
N ILE A 141 0.27 9.75 -3.82
CA ILE A 141 -0.15 8.53 -4.49
C ILE A 141 -1.60 8.20 -4.21
N CYS A 142 -2.03 8.33 -2.95
CA CYS A 142 -3.34 7.93 -2.47
C CYS A 142 -3.83 8.88 -1.38
N ASP A 143 -5.11 9.26 -1.44
CA ASP A 143 -5.80 9.95 -0.36
C ASP A 143 -6.54 8.96 0.55
N TYR A 144 -7.09 9.45 1.67
CA TYR A 144 -7.79 8.59 2.63
C TYR A 144 -9.02 7.88 2.04
N ILE A 145 -9.76 8.53 1.13
CA ILE A 145 -10.98 7.98 0.56
C ILE A 145 -10.65 6.84 -0.41
N SER A 146 -9.72 7.09 -1.33
CA SER A 146 -9.21 6.08 -2.27
C SER A 146 -8.58 4.90 -1.55
N GLY A 147 -7.87 5.14 -0.44
CA GLY A 147 -7.32 4.08 0.41
C GLY A 147 -8.40 3.19 1.04
N ILE A 148 -9.49 3.78 1.55
CA ILE A 148 -10.63 3.01 2.07
C ILE A 148 -11.26 2.14 0.96
N ILE A 149 -11.52 2.74 -0.21
CA ILE A 149 -12.10 2.04 -1.35
C ILE A 149 -11.19 0.86 -1.76
N PHE A 150 -9.89 1.09 -1.84
CA PHE A 150 -8.93 0.05 -2.18
C PHE A 150 -8.98 -1.13 -1.20
N ILE A 151 -9.02 -0.87 0.12
CA ILE A 151 -9.10 -1.93 1.13
C ILE A 151 -10.42 -2.71 1.05
N GLN A 152 -11.53 -2.02 0.78
CA GLN A 152 -12.82 -2.67 0.53
C GLN A 152 -12.74 -3.59 -0.68
N SER A 153 -12.17 -3.11 -1.79
CA SER A 153 -11.96 -3.92 -2.99
C SER A 153 -11.09 -5.14 -2.73
N ILE A 154 -10.04 -5.05 -1.89
CA ILE A 154 -9.23 -6.22 -1.49
C ILE A 154 -10.11 -7.27 -0.82
N SER A 155 -10.98 -6.85 0.09
CA SER A 155 -11.84 -7.78 0.84
C SER A 155 -12.87 -8.45 -0.08
N GLU A 156 -13.50 -7.67 -0.97
CA GLU A 156 -14.43 -8.19 -1.98
C GLU A 156 -13.75 -9.17 -2.95
N HIS A 157 -12.54 -8.86 -3.41
CA HIS A 157 -11.79 -9.70 -4.34
C HIS A 157 -11.25 -10.96 -3.66
N TYR A 158 -10.79 -10.86 -2.42
CA TYR A 158 -10.44 -12.00 -1.58
C TYR A 158 -11.62 -12.96 -1.41
N ASP A 159 -12.81 -12.45 -1.12
CA ASP A 159 -14.01 -13.30 -1.00
C ASP A 159 -14.33 -14.03 -2.31
N ARG A 160 -14.09 -13.39 -3.46
CA ARG A 160 -14.26 -14.03 -4.78
C ARG A 160 -13.25 -15.14 -5.01
N LEU A 161 -11.98 -14.90 -4.68
CA LEU A 161 -10.91 -15.91 -4.77
C LEU A 161 -11.20 -17.09 -3.84
N LEU A 162 -11.60 -16.83 -2.60
CA LEU A 162 -11.91 -17.86 -1.60
C LEU A 162 -13.07 -18.76 -2.04
N ASN A 163 -14.10 -18.20 -2.67
CA ASN A 163 -15.25 -18.94 -3.16
C ASN A 163 -15.03 -19.58 -4.54
N GLY A 164 -13.85 -19.38 -5.16
CA GLY A 164 -13.57 -19.85 -6.52
C GLY A 164 -14.45 -19.20 -7.59
N THR A 165 -15.00 -18.01 -7.30
CA THR A 165 -15.86 -17.23 -8.21
C THR A 165 -15.07 -16.17 -8.99
N ASP A 166 -13.75 -16.11 -8.80
CA ASP A 166 -12.87 -15.25 -9.57
C ASP A 166 -12.56 -15.88 -10.94
N LEU A 167 -13.56 -15.77 -11.83
CA LEU A 167 -13.41 -16.04 -13.26
C LEU A 167 -12.90 -14.77 -13.94
N LEU A 168 -11.64 -14.39 -13.71
CA LEU A 168 -10.97 -13.39 -14.55
C LEU A 168 -10.10 -14.09 -15.60
N ASN A 169 -10.80 -14.77 -16.52
CA ASN A 169 -10.41 -14.84 -17.92
C ASN A 169 -11.37 -13.90 -18.66
N GLU A 170 -11.02 -12.62 -18.82
CA GLU A 170 -11.48 -11.75 -19.91
C GLU A 170 -10.62 -10.49 -20.00
#